data_AF-A0A9E2RJ91-F1
#
_entry.id   AF-A0A9E2RJ91-F1
#
_cell.length_a   1.000
_cell.length_b   1.000
_cell.length_c   1.000
_cell.angle_alpha   90.00
_cell.angle_beta   90.00
_cell.angle_gamma   90.00
#
_symmetry.space_group_name_H-M   'P 1'
#
loop_
_entity.id
_entity.type
_entity.pdbx_description
1 polymer ?
#
loop_
_entity_poly.entity_id
_entity_poly.type
_entity_poly.pdbx_seq_one_letter_code
_entity_poly.pdbx_strand_id
1 'polypeptide(L)'
;ILSISPLILALLVAPLATELPEMSNSFLWLYRKKDRLAVGNVTGAMVFQGTIPVSIGLLGTDWALAPTALITMVLAVAAATFLLGQAVWGGLWRPWLLSGSAVLYIGYVVYLYGW
;
A
#
# COMPACT_ATOMS: atom_id res chain seq x y z
N ILE A 1 30.25 9.76 -2.78
CA ILE A 1 29.46 8.61 -2.30
C ILE A 1 28.01 9.00 -2.57
N LEU A 2 27.47 8.44 -3.66
CA LEU A 2 26.18 8.71 -4.33
C LEU A 2 25.49 10.05 -4.00
N SER A 3 25.57 11.02 -4.91
CA SER A 3 24.82 12.30 -4.89
C SER A 3 23.31 12.10 -5.15
N ILE A 4 22.71 11.07 -4.56
CA ILE A 4 21.28 10.78 -4.65
C ILE A 4 20.57 11.59 -3.56
N SER A 5 19.48 12.25 -3.93
CA SER A 5 18.67 13.01 -2.97
C SER A 5 18.20 12.11 -1.82
N PRO A 6 18.41 12.49 -0.55
CA PRO A 6 17.88 11.77 0.61
C PRO A 6 16.37 11.52 0.53
N LEU A 7 15.65 12.41 -0.14
CA LEU A 7 14.21 12.30 -0.37
C LEU A 7 13.86 11.13 -1.31
N ILE A 8 14.65 10.90 -2.36
CA ILE A 8 14.48 9.75 -3.27
C ILE A 8 14.77 8.44 -2.52
N LEU A 9 15.82 8.44 -1.68
CA LEU A 9 16.15 7.30 -0.84
C LEU A 9 14.99 6.95 0.12
N ALA A 10 14.43 7.96 0.80
CA ALA A 10 13.37 7.75 1.79
C ALA A 10 12.02 7.37 1.17
N LEU A 11 11.65 7.95 0.02
CA LEU A 11 10.32 7.78 -0.57
C LEU A 11 10.21 6.64 -1.58
N LEU A 12 11.32 6.25 -2.22
CA LEU A 12 11.31 5.21 -3.25
C LEU A 12 12.18 4.02 -2.87
N VAL A 13 13.45 4.25 -2.54
CA VAL A 13 14.41 3.15 -2.38
C VAL A 13 14.12 2.35 -1.11
N ALA A 14 13.92 3.02 0.03
CA ALA A 14 13.65 2.35 1.30
C ALA A 14 12.35 1.53 1.25
N PRO A 15 11.19 2.08 0.83
CA PRO A 15 9.96 1.29 0.71
C PRO A 15 10.08 0.13 -0.27
N LEU A 16 10.76 0.33 -1.41
CA LEU A 16 10.97 -0.74 -2.37
C LEU A 16 11.86 -1.85 -1.78
N ALA A 17 12.94 -1.49 -1.09
CA ALA A 17 13.84 -2.44 -0.45
C ALA A 17 13.13 -3.26 0.65
N THR A 18 12.22 -2.64 1.40
CA THR A 18 11.48 -3.33 2.47
C THR A 18 10.36 -4.23 1.95
N GLU A 19 9.81 -3.97 0.76
CA GLU A 19 8.74 -4.79 0.16
C GLU A 19 9.26 -5.90 -0.78
N LEU A 20 10.51 -5.81 -1.22
CA LEU A 20 11.14 -6.78 -2.13
C LEU A 20 11.17 -8.21 -1.59
N PRO A 21 11.50 -8.47 -0.31
CA PRO A 21 11.47 -9.83 0.25
C PRO A 21 10.07 -10.47 0.16
N GLU A 22 9.03 -9.72 0.49
CA GLU A 22 7.63 -10.11 0.47
C GLU A 22 7.15 -10.38 -0.95
N MET A 23 7.51 -9.51 -1.91
CA MET A 23 7.24 -9.74 -3.33
C MET A 23 7.93 -11.01 -3.84
N SER A 24 9.17 -11.26 -3.43
CA SER A 24 9.93 -12.44 -3.86
C SER A 24 9.25 -13.75 -3.40
N ASN A 25 8.80 -13.80 -2.14
CA ASN A 25 8.08 -14.97 -1.61
C ASN A 25 6.77 -15.24 -2.34
N SER A 26 5.96 -14.19 -2.55
CA SER A 26 4.71 -14.28 -3.28
C SER A 26 4.92 -14.71 -4.74
N PHE A 27 5.94 -14.17 -5.40
CA PHE A 27 6.32 -14.56 -6.76
C PHE A 27 6.73 -16.03 -6.85
N LEU A 28 7.58 -16.51 -5.94
CA LEU A 28 8.03 -17.90 -5.93
C LEU A 28 6.87 -18.87 -5.72
N TRP A 29 5.89 -18.51 -4.88
CA TRP A 29 4.69 -19.32 -4.70
C TRP A 29 3.76 -19.30 -5.90
N LEU A 30 3.58 -18.15 -6.55
CA LEU A 30 2.84 -18.07 -7.82
C LEU A 30 3.50 -18.94 -8.90
N TYR A 31 4.83 -18.87 -9.03
CA TYR A 31 5.60 -19.71 -9.96
C TYR A 31 5.42 -21.21 -9.67
N ARG A 32 5.25 -21.57 -8.39
CA ARG A 32 4.97 -22.94 -7.94
C ARG A 32 3.48 -23.31 -7.96
N LYS A 33 2.60 -22.51 -8.57
CA LYS A 33 1.13 -22.69 -8.62
C LYS A 33 0.47 -22.80 -7.23
N LYS A 34 1.02 -22.09 -6.24
CA LYS A 34 0.53 -22.04 -4.86
C LYS A 34 -0.20 -20.73 -4.58
N ASP A 35 -1.21 -20.43 -5.41
CA ASP A 35 -1.89 -19.13 -5.43
C ASP A 35 -2.50 -18.74 -4.09
N ARG A 36 -3.07 -19.71 -3.35
CA ARG A 36 -3.62 -19.47 -2.00
C ARG A 36 -2.56 -18.98 -1.01
N LEU A 37 -1.33 -19.49 -1.10
CA LEU A 37 -0.23 -19.07 -0.23
C LEU A 37 0.32 -17.71 -0.66
N ALA A 38 0.42 -17.45 -1.96
CA ALA A 38 0.81 -16.14 -2.47
C ALA A 38 -0.17 -15.03 -2.02
N VAL A 39 -1.48 -15.27 -2.18
CA VAL A 39 -2.52 -14.31 -1.74
C VAL A 39 -2.52 -14.15 -0.22
N GLY A 40 -2.40 -15.24 0.54
CA GLY A 40 -2.33 -15.20 2.00
C GLY A 40 -1.14 -14.40 2.52
N ASN A 41 0.01 -14.50 1.85
CA ASN A 41 1.20 -13.73 2.22
C ASN A 41 1.04 -12.23 1.94
N VAL A 42 0.59 -11.86 0.74
CA VAL A 42 0.39 -10.43 0.41
C VAL A 42 -0.65 -9.81 1.34
N THR A 43 -1.80 -10.47 1.53
CA THR A 43 -2.86 -9.94 2.38
C THR A 43 -2.45 -9.89 3.86
N GLY A 44 -1.75 -10.91 4.35
CA GLY A 44 -1.21 -10.95 5.71
C GLY A 44 -0.18 -9.86 5.99
N ALA A 45 0.76 -9.63 5.05
CA ALA A 45 1.75 -8.57 5.15
C ALA A 45 1.09 -7.18 5.22
N MET A 46 0.09 -6.92 4.37
CA MET A 46 -0.62 -5.64 4.35
C MET A 46 -1.38 -5.37 5.67
N VAL A 47 -2.04 -6.40 6.23
CA VAL A 47 -2.70 -6.27 7.54
C VAL A 47 -1.68 -6.02 8.65
N PHE A 48 -0.58 -6.78 8.67
CA PHE A 48 0.47 -6.61 9.67
C PHE A 48 1.07 -5.21 9.63
N GLN A 49 1.52 -4.76 8.46
CA GLN A 49 2.17 -3.46 8.27
C GLN A 49 1.22 -2.29 8.52
N GLY A 50 -0.05 -2.39 8.11
CA GLY A 50 -1.04 -1.35 8.31
C GLY A 50 -1.54 -1.23 9.76
N THR A 51 -1.29 -2.24 10.60
CA THR A 51 -1.78 -2.26 11.99
C THR A 51 -0.65 -2.13 12.99
N ILE A 52 0.28 -3.08 13.04
CA ILE A 52 1.24 -3.21 14.14
C ILE A 52 2.30 -2.10 14.11
N PRO A 53 3.09 -1.92 13.04
CA PRO A 53 4.07 -0.83 12.97
C PRO A 53 3.44 0.55 13.12
N VAL A 54 2.29 0.77 12.49
CA VAL A 54 1.54 2.04 12.56
C VAL A 54 1.07 2.32 13.98
N SER A 55 0.51 1.32 14.67
CA SER A 55 0.06 1.47 16.07
C SER A 55 1.23 1.77 17.01
N ILE A 56 2.35 1.08 16.84
CA ILE A 56 3.57 1.34 17.63
C ILE A 56 4.08 2.76 17.37
N GLY A 57 4.07 3.21 16.11
CA GLY A 57 4.43 4.60 15.77
C GLY A 57 3.51 5.62 16.45
N LEU A 58 2.19 5.37 16.41
CA LEU A 58 1.18 6.25 17.01
C LEU A 58 1.28 6.39 18.53
N LEU A 59 1.77 5.36 19.24
CA LEU A 59 1.99 5.44 20.69
C LEU A 59 2.99 6.52 21.08
N GLY A 60 3.94 6.83 20.19
CA GLY A 60 5.01 7.81 20.41
C GLY A 60 4.79 9.18 19.76
N THR A 61 3.62 9.43 19.15
CA THR A 61 3.34 10.67 18.41
C THR A 61 2.14 11.42 18.96
N ASP A 62 2.11 12.73 18.76
CA ASP A 62 0.93 13.55 19.06
C ASP A 62 -0.26 13.16 18.19
N TRP A 63 -1.44 13.03 18.81
CA TRP A 63 -2.69 12.62 18.14
C TRP A 63 -3.36 13.81 17.44
N ALA A 64 -2.62 14.50 16.58
CA ALA A 64 -3.11 15.63 15.80
C ALA A 64 -3.39 15.18 14.36
N LEU A 65 -4.66 15.13 13.96
CA LEU A 65 -5.03 14.85 12.57
C LEU A 65 -4.74 16.09 11.69
N ALA A 66 -3.64 16.02 10.93
CA ALA A 66 -3.36 17.00 9.90
C ALA A 66 -4.40 16.92 8.76
N PRO A 67 -4.71 18.04 8.07
CA PRO A 67 -5.62 18.02 6.91
C PRO A 67 -5.20 17.03 5.81
N THR A 68 -3.90 16.84 5.60
CA THR A 68 -3.35 15.84 4.66
C THR A 68 -3.68 14.41 5.08
N ALA A 69 -3.63 14.11 6.38
CA ALA A 69 -4.00 12.81 6.93
C ALA A 69 -5.51 12.52 6.81
N LEU A 70 -6.36 13.54 6.90
CA LEU A 70 -7.80 13.40 6.63
C LEU A 70 -8.06 13.05 5.16
N ILE A 71 -7.37 13.69 4.22
CA ILE A 71 -7.49 13.43 2.79
C ILE A 71 -7.05 12.00 2.47
N THR A 72 -5.90 11.54 2.98
CA THR A 72 -5.45 10.15 2.76
C THR A 72 -6.42 9.13 3.32
N MET A 73 -6.97 9.38 4.51
CA MET A 73 -7.97 8.52 5.12
C MET A 73 -9.22 8.40 4.25
N VAL A 74 -9.76 9.52 3.76
CA VAL A 74 -10.94 9.51 2.87
C VAL A 74 -10.66 8.77 1.57
N LEU A 75 -9.51 9.01 0.94
CA LEU A 75 -9.11 8.33 -0.29
C LEU A 75 -8.92 6.82 -0.07
N ALA A 76 -8.33 6.41 1.06
CA ALA A 76 -8.12 5.01 1.40
C ALA A 76 -9.45 4.29 1.63
N VAL A 77 -10.38 4.90 2.39
CA VAL A 77 -11.72 4.34 2.61
C VAL A 77 -12.48 4.24 1.29
N ALA A 78 -12.47 5.29 0.46
CA ALA A 78 -13.15 5.27 -0.84
C ALA A 78 -12.61 4.15 -1.75
N ALA A 79 -11.29 3.98 -1.82
CA ALA A 79 -10.66 2.92 -2.60
C ALA A 79 -11.04 1.53 -2.06
N ALA A 80 -10.99 1.33 -0.74
CA ALA A 80 -11.37 0.07 -0.10
C ALA A 80 -12.85 -0.27 -0.34
N THR A 81 -13.76 0.69 -0.19
CA THR A 81 -15.20 0.50 -0.45
C THR A 81 -15.45 0.13 -1.91
N PHE A 82 -14.77 0.81 -2.85
CA PHE A 82 -14.87 0.50 -4.27
C PHE A 82 -14.42 -0.94 -4.58
N LEU A 83 -13.25 -1.36 -4.09
CA LEU A 83 -12.72 -2.70 -4.30
C LEU A 83 -13.59 -3.79 -3.64
N LEU A 84 -14.08 -3.54 -2.43
CA LEU A 84 -14.98 -4.46 -1.74
C LEU A 84 -16.32 -4.59 -2.46
N GLY A 85 -16.91 -3.46 -2.87
CA GLY A 85 -18.17 -3.47 -3.65
C GLY A 85 -18.03 -4.25 -4.96
N GLN A 86 -16.90 -4.06 -5.66
CA GLN A 86 -16.58 -4.83 -6.86
C GLN A 86 -16.44 -6.33 -6.57
N ALA A 87 -15.75 -6.71 -5.50
CA ALA A 87 -15.56 -8.11 -5.13
C ALA A 87 -16.90 -8.78 -4.77
N VAL A 88 -17.76 -8.08 -4.03
CA VAL A 88 -19.07 -8.58 -3.60
C VAL A 88 -20.04 -8.74 -4.78
N TRP A 89 -20.09 -7.77 -5.71
CA TRP A 89 -20.99 -7.83 -6.87
C TRP A 89 -20.48 -8.72 -8.00
N GLY A 90 -19.17 -8.75 -8.21
CA GLY A 90 -18.55 -9.48 -9.32
C GLY A 90 -18.18 -10.93 -9.01
N GLY A 91 -18.12 -11.32 -7.73
CA GLY A 91 -17.70 -12.66 -7.27
C GLY A 91 -16.23 -13.01 -7.55
N LEU A 92 -15.50 -12.15 -8.30
CA LEU A 92 -14.10 -12.32 -8.66
C LEU A 92 -13.32 -11.02 -8.46
N TRP A 93 -12.09 -11.16 -7.98
CA TRP A 93 -11.10 -10.08 -7.96
C TRP A 93 -10.58 -9.88 -9.38
N ARG A 94 -10.91 -8.75 -10.00
CA ARG A 94 -10.41 -8.39 -11.34
C ARG A 94 -9.09 -7.62 -11.18
N PRO A 95 -7.94 -8.16 -11.62
CA PRO A 95 -6.63 -7.56 -11.38
C PRO A 95 -6.47 -6.12 -11.89
N TRP A 96 -7.11 -5.78 -13.01
CA TRP A 96 -7.01 -4.44 -13.59
C TRP A 96 -7.73 -3.35 -12.77
N LEU A 97 -8.72 -3.73 -11.95
CA LEU A 97 -9.40 -2.78 -11.06
C LEU A 97 -8.60 -2.53 -9.77
N LEU A 98 -7.76 -3.48 -9.35
CA LEU A 98 -6.73 -3.23 -8.31
C LEU A 98 -5.73 -2.18 -8.77
N SER A 99 -5.36 -2.18 -10.05
CA SER A 99 -4.52 -1.14 -10.64
C SER A 99 -5.21 0.23 -10.68
N GLY A 100 -6.54 0.28 -10.65
CA GLY A 100 -7.31 1.54 -10.57
C GLY A 100 -7.04 2.33 -9.29
N SER A 101 -6.82 1.64 -8.16
CA SER A 101 -6.40 2.25 -6.89
C SER A 101 -5.04 2.95 -6.99
N ALA A 102 -4.15 2.50 -7.89
CA ALA A 102 -2.86 3.15 -8.12
C ALA A 102 -3.04 4.57 -8.70
N VAL A 103 -4.11 4.82 -9.45
CA VAL A 103 -4.43 6.16 -9.98
C VAL A 103 -4.76 7.13 -8.84
N LEU A 104 -5.53 6.68 -7.85
CA LEU A 104 -5.84 7.48 -6.66
C LEU A 104 -4.58 7.83 -5.86
N TYR A 105 -3.66 6.85 -5.72
CA TYR A 105 -2.37 7.06 -5.07
C TYR A 105 -1.49 8.05 -5.83
N ILE A 106 -1.33 7.86 -7.15
CA ILE A 106 -0.55 8.78 -8.00
C ILE A 106 -1.13 10.19 -7.95
N GLY A 107 -2.46 10.33 -8.03
CA GLY A 107 -3.14 11.62 -7.93
C GLY A 107 -2.87 12.32 -6.59
N TYR A 108 -2.86 11.58 -5.49
CA TYR A 108 -2.53 12.12 -4.18
C TYR A 108 -1.06 12.56 -4.08
N VAL A 109 -0.11 11.78 -4.61
CA VAL A 109 1.31 12.16 -4.66
C VAL A 109 1.50 13.44 -5.47
N VAL A 110 0.86 13.55 -6.64
CA VAL A 110 0.92 14.77 -7.46
C VAL A 110 0.32 15.97 -6.73
N TYR A 111 -0.80 15.80 -6.01
CA TYR A 111 -1.38 16.87 -5.20
C TYR A 111 -0.42 17.37 -4.10
N LEU A 112 0.29 16.46 -3.44
CA LEU A 112 1.21 16.79 -2.34
C LEU A 112 2.46 17.55 -2.79
N TYR A 113 3.00 17.22 -3.98
CA TYR A 113 4.27 17.74 -4.48
C TYR A 113 4.11 18.70 -5.67
N GLY A 114 2.89 18.94 -6.13
CA GLY A 114 2.57 19.80 -7.27
C GLY A 114 2.55 21.30 -6.96
N TRP A 115 2.92 21.69 -5.73
CA TRP A 115 2.95 23.06 -5.24
C TRP A 115 4.32 23.39 -4.63
#